data_AF-A0A9E8HL07-F1
#
_entry.id   AF-A0A9E8HL07-F1
#
_cell.length_a   1.000
_cell.length_b   1.000
_cell.length_c   1.000
_cell.angle_alpha   90.00
_cell.angle_beta   90.00
_cell.angle_gamma   90.00
#
_symmetry.space_group_name_H-M   'P 1'
#
loop_
_entity.id
_entity.type
_entity.pdbx_description
1 polymer ?
#
loop_
_entity_poly.entity_id
_entity_poly.type
_entity_poly.pdbx_seq_one_letter_code
_entity_poly.pdbx_strand_id
1 'polypeptide(L)'
;MLDTHNKKIVDAHYLYQQHRRRLDGINNSKKLLDLMLEIQRHRAASLASLGGDLFFENRIVSIQKTTTRHLATLSRNDEKLLTEQEIRQLNGEWVTIRSQWQKDSVMQNFLLHSHLIDLILKINSDISQRAGHHYLNDQHKALTLYCLNDLPRLIESTAQARGLATHCAAQKTNSDKIISKIKFLIDEVKAFNSKAQSTIVQCSAEHYRIIQQSRSANNSQRHMETFLRQLSLHFTQHSTPELFSDEIYTSGSQFIMATYDVLLKAYKLMSKSIDGDMQEWIYRSSYHS
;
A
#
# COMPACT_ATOMS: atom_id res chain seq x y z
N MET A 1 -39.97 -41.32 -10.63
CA MET A 1 -39.55 -40.26 -9.69
C MET A 1 -38.05 -40.01 -9.87
N LEU A 2 -37.70 -39.18 -10.85
CA LEU A 2 -36.37 -38.62 -10.98
C LEU A 2 -36.57 -37.11 -10.96
N ASP A 3 -36.35 -36.52 -9.79
CA ASP A 3 -36.48 -35.10 -9.57
C ASP A 3 -35.30 -34.40 -10.25
N THR A 4 -35.54 -33.90 -11.47
CA THR A 4 -34.55 -33.30 -12.37
C THR A 4 -34.69 -31.77 -12.41
N HIS A 5 -35.11 -31.15 -11.31
CA HIS A 5 -35.28 -29.71 -11.20
C HIS A 5 -34.40 -29.11 -10.10
N ASN A 6 -33.10 -29.00 -10.38
CA ASN A 6 -32.31 -27.93 -9.79
C ASN A 6 -31.19 -27.49 -10.73
N LYS A 7 -31.54 -27.09 -11.97
CA LYS A 7 -30.67 -26.20 -12.74
C LYS A 7 -30.69 -24.86 -12.02
N LYS A 8 -29.67 -24.59 -11.20
CA LYS A 8 -29.38 -23.23 -10.70
C LYS A 8 -29.35 -22.30 -11.91
N ILE A 9 -30.44 -21.57 -12.13
CA ILE A 9 -30.43 -20.43 -13.04
C ILE A 9 -29.51 -19.42 -12.36
N VAL A 10 -28.27 -19.40 -12.81
CA VAL A 10 -27.33 -18.38 -12.38
C VAL A 10 -27.87 -17.06 -12.94
N ASP A 11 -28.41 -16.24 -12.05
CA ASP A 11 -28.98 -14.95 -12.41
C ASP A 11 -27.85 -14.03 -12.93
N ALA A 12 -27.95 -13.66 -14.21
CA ALA A 12 -27.00 -12.78 -14.86
C ALA A 12 -26.87 -11.43 -14.14
N HIS A 13 -27.96 -10.95 -13.55
CA HIS A 13 -27.96 -9.74 -12.74
C HIS A 13 -27.10 -9.91 -11.49
N TYR A 14 -27.22 -11.04 -10.80
CA TYR A 14 -26.40 -11.37 -9.64
C TYR A 14 -24.91 -11.48 -10.00
N LEU A 15 -24.55 -12.19 -11.09
CA LEU A 15 -23.16 -12.27 -11.55
C LEU A 15 -22.58 -10.89 -11.87
N TYR A 16 -23.33 -10.05 -12.58
CA TYR A 16 -22.93 -8.70 -12.91
C TYR A 16 -22.73 -7.82 -11.66
N GLN A 17 -23.64 -7.91 -10.69
CA GLN A 17 -23.51 -7.20 -9.42
C GLN A 17 -22.25 -7.63 -8.65
N GLN A 18 -21.95 -8.93 -8.59
CA GLN A 18 -20.74 -9.45 -7.94
C GLN A 18 -19.46 -9.00 -8.66
N HIS A 19 -19.46 -9.02 -9.99
CA HIS A 19 -18.36 -8.49 -10.79
C HIS A 19 -18.10 -7.01 -10.47
N ARG A 20 -19.15 -6.18 -10.54
CA ARG A 20 -19.05 -4.74 -10.21
C ARG A 20 -18.56 -4.52 -8.79
N ARG A 21 -19.08 -5.28 -7.81
CA ARG A 21 -18.68 -5.20 -6.40
C ARG A 21 -17.18 -5.48 -6.20
N ARG A 22 -16.62 -6.43 -6.95
CA ARG A 22 -15.18 -6.71 -6.92
C ARG A 22 -14.36 -5.57 -7.52
N LEU A 23 -14.78 -5.04 -8.67
CA LEU A 23 -14.12 -3.86 -9.27
C LEU A 23 -14.14 -2.65 -8.33
N ASP A 24 -15.27 -2.41 -7.66
CA ASP A 24 -15.40 -1.38 -6.65
C ASP A 24 -14.43 -1.59 -5.48
N GLY A 25 -14.18 -2.85 -5.10
CA GLY A 25 -13.17 -3.25 -4.12
C GLY A 25 -11.76 -2.84 -4.54
N ILE A 26 -11.38 -3.13 -5.78
CA ILE A 26 -10.10 -2.71 -6.36
C ILE A 26 -9.96 -1.18 -6.36
N ASN A 27 -11.02 -0.48 -6.76
CA ASN A 27 -11.00 0.98 -6.84
C ASN A 27 -10.89 1.64 -5.46
N ASN A 28 -11.63 1.16 -4.46
CA ASN A 28 -11.49 1.65 -3.09
C ASN A 28 -10.11 1.36 -2.51
N SER A 29 -9.55 0.18 -2.81
CA SER A 29 -8.20 -0.17 -2.40
C SER A 29 -7.16 0.82 -2.95
N LYS A 30 -7.24 1.18 -4.25
CA LYS A 30 -6.37 2.20 -4.84
C LYS A 30 -6.49 3.55 -4.12
N LYS A 31 -7.73 4.03 -3.89
CA LYS A 31 -7.98 5.30 -3.18
C LYS A 31 -7.35 5.31 -1.78
N LEU A 32 -7.43 4.18 -1.05
CA LEU A 32 -6.82 4.02 0.26
C LEU A 32 -5.29 4.03 0.21
N LEU A 33 -4.70 3.37 -0.78
CA LEU A 33 -3.24 3.35 -0.93
C LEU A 33 -2.67 4.68 -1.42
N ASP A 34 -3.40 5.43 -2.25
CA ASP A 34 -3.04 6.82 -2.56
C ASP A 34 -3.03 7.68 -1.28
N LEU A 35 -4.06 7.52 -0.42
CA LEU A 35 -4.09 8.18 0.90
C LEU A 35 -2.90 7.77 1.76
N MET A 36 -2.57 6.47 1.81
CA MET A 36 -1.42 5.95 2.56
C MET A 36 -0.12 6.61 2.11
N LEU A 37 0.12 6.71 0.80
CA LEU A 37 1.33 7.34 0.25
C LEU A 37 1.47 8.81 0.68
N GLU A 38 0.37 9.56 0.69
CA GLU A 38 0.39 10.95 1.16
C GLU A 38 0.67 11.07 2.66
N ILE A 39 0.11 10.17 3.49
CA ILE A 39 0.40 10.14 4.93
C ILE A 39 1.86 9.74 5.19
N GLN A 40 2.40 8.80 4.41
CA GLN A 40 3.83 8.43 4.46
C GLN A 40 4.75 9.57 4.05
N ARG A 41 4.34 10.38 3.06
CA ARG A 41 5.05 11.60 2.65
C ARG A 41 5.01 12.65 3.75
N HIS A 42 3.85 12.85 4.37
CA HIS A 42 3.69 13.76 5.50
C HIS A 42 4.58 13.33 6.67
N ARG A 43 4.56 12.05 7.06
CA ARG A 43 5.41 11.49 8.12
C ARG A 43 6.88 11.78 7.88
N ALA A 44 7.38 11.52 6.67
CA ALA A 44 8.78 11.77 6.38
C ALA A 44 9.13 13.28 6.41
N ALA A 45 8.25 14.14 5.90
CA ALA A 45 8.46 15.59 5.91
C ALA A 45 8.38 16.19 7.32
N SER A 46 7.43 15.76 8.15
CA SER A 46 7.31 16.21 9.54
C SER A 46 8.50 15.74 10.37
N LEU A 47 8.95 14.50 10.20
CA LEU A 47 10.13 13.99 10.90
C LEU A 47 11.42 14.73 10.50
N ALA A 48 11.58 15.06 9.21
CA ALA A 48 12.71 15.85 8.73
C ALA A 48 12.70 17.28 9.32
N SER A 49 11.53 17.94 9.31
CA SER A 49 11.33 19.27 9.89
C SER A 49 11.61 19.27 11.40
N LEU A 50 11.10 18.27 12.14
CA LEU A 50 11.43 18.08 13.57
C LEU A 50 12.91 17.76 13.82
N GLY A 51 13.64 17.28 12.80
CA GLY A 51 15.09 17.10 12.83
C GLY A 51 15.89 18.37 12.51
N GLY A 52 15.22 19.48 12.18
CA GLY A 52 15.85 20.78 11.88
C GLY A 52 15.95 21.10 10.38
N ASP A 53 15.40 20.28 9.49
CA ASP A 53 15.44 20.52 8.05
C ASP A 53 14.16 21.22 7.55
N LEU A 54 14.24 22.55 7.46
CA LEU A 54 13.14 23.42 7.04
C LEU A 54 12.76 23.27 5.56
N PHE A 55 13.61 22.66 4.72
CA PHE A 55 13.26 22.42 3.31
C PHE A 55 12.00 21.54 3.19
N PHE A 56 11.84 20.57 4.10
CA PHE A 56 10.68 19.68 4.12
C PHE A 56 9.41 20.36 4.64
N GLU A 57 9.53 21.39 5.48
CA GLU A 57 8.37 22.11 6.03
C GLU A 57 7.54 22.78 4.93
N ASN A 58 8.22 23.33 3.90
CA ASN A 58 7.57 23.94 2.74
C ASN A 58 6.66 22.97 1.96
N ARG A 59 6.88 21.65 2.10
CA ARG A 59 6.11 20.61 1.41
C ARG A 59 4.87 20.18 2.20
N ILE A 60 4.86 20.39 3.52
CA ILE A 60 3.83 19.87 4.43
C ILE A 60 2.44 20.39 4.05
N VAL A 61 2.28 21.69 3.81
CA VAL A 61 0.97 22.30 3.48
C VAL A 61 0.36 21.67 2.22
N SER A 62 1.19 21.45 1.18
CA SER A 62 0.74 20.81 -0.06
C SER A 62 0.31 19.36 0.19
N ILE A 63 1.11 18.60 0.95
CA ILE A 63 0.78 17.22 1.31
C ILE A 63 -0.55 17.19 2.08
N GLN A 64 -0.72 18.06 3.08
CA GLN A 64 -1.94 18.11 3.88
C GLN A 64 -3.19 18.39 3.03
N LYS A 65 -3.09 19.30 2.07
CA LYS A 65 -4.18 19.61 1.13
C LYS A 65 -4.54 18.39 0.27
N THR A 66 -3.54 17.64 -0.19
CA THR A 66 -3.75 16.44 -0.99
C THR A 66 -4.35 15.32 -0.14
N THR A 67 -3.83 15.06 1.06
CA THR A 67 -4.38 14.09 2.03
C THR A 67 -5.86 14.37 2.33
N THR A 68 -6.22 15.63 2.63
CA THR A 68 -7.61 16.02 2.89
C THR A 68 -8.51 15.79 1.67
N ARG A 69 -7.99 15.95 0.44
CA ARG A 69 -8.75 15.64 -0.79
C ARG A 69 -8.98 14.15 -0.97
N HIS A 70 -7.99 13.30 -0.68
CA HIS A 70 -8.17 11.85 -0.71
C HIS A 70 -9.22 11.40 0.31
N LEU A 71 -9.16 11.92 1.54
CA LEU A 71 -10.18 11.65 2.56
C LEU A 71 -11.57 12.11 2.12
N ALA A 72 -11.71 13.32 1.57
CA ALA A 72 -13.00 13.80 1.06
C ALA A 72 -13.55 12.91 -0.06
N THR A 73 -12.68 12.34 -0.91
CA THR A 73 -13.07 11.40 -1.96
C THR A 73 -13.55 10.07 -1.37
N LEU A 74 -12.84 9.52 -0.38
CA LEU A 74 -13.24 8.30 0.33
C LEU A 74 -14.53 8.49 1.11
N SER A 75 -14.76 9.66 1.70
CA SER A 75 -15.97 10.01 2.45
C SER A 75 -17.24 10.02 1.60
N ARG A 76 -17.15 10.17 0.27
CA ARG A 76 -18.32 10.02 -0.61
C ARG A 76 -18.85 8.58 -0.56
N ASN A 77 -17.95 7.61 -0.46
CA ASN A 77 -18.26 6.19 -0.29
C ASN A 77 -19.36 5.69 -1.25
N ASP A 78 -19.30 6.11 -2.51
CA ASP A 78 -20.32 5.82 -3.52
C ASP A 78 -20.54 4.31 -3.68
N GLU A 79 -19.48 3.53 -3.52
CA GLU A 79 -19.49 2.07 -3.63
C GLU A 79 -20.00 1.36 -2.37
N LYS A 80 -20.20 2.07 -1.25
CA LYS A 80 -20.65 1.51 0.04
C LYS A 80 -19.80 0.30 0.48
N LEU A 81 -18.50 0.44 0.33
CA LEU A 81 -17.52 -0.57 0.75
C LEU A 81 -16.89 -0.22 2.08
N LEU A 82 -16.75 1.06 2.39
CA LEU A 82 -16.32 1.54 3.70
C LEU A 82 -17.54 1.66 4.63
N THR A 83 -17.35 1.39 5.91
CA THR A 83 -18.31 1.72 6.95
C THR A 83 -18.17 3.19 7.34
N GLU A 84 -19.24 3.78 7.89
CA GLU A 84 -19.15 5.14 8.40
C GLU A 84 -18.15 5.26 9.56
N GLN A 85 -18.00 4.22 10.37
CA GLN A 85 -17.03 4.20 11.46
C GLN A 85 -15.59 4.29 10.94
N GLU A 86 -15.26 3.51 9.91
CA GLU A 86 -13.94 3.56 9.26
C GLU A 86 -13.65 4.95 8.69
N ILE A 87 -14.63 5.57 8.02
CA ILE A 87 -14.50 6.93 7.48
C ILE A 87 -14.28 7.95 8.62
N ARG A 88 -15.09 7.89 9.68
CA ARG A 88 -14.93 8.79 10.84
C ARG A 88 -13.57 8.61 11.50
N GLN A 89 -13.10 7.37 11.65
CA GLN A 89 -11.81 7.07 12.26
C GLN A 89 -10.66 7.62 11.40
N LEU A 90 -10.63 7.34 10.09
CA LEU A 90 -9.62 7.88 9.18
C LEU A 90 -9.54 9.40 9.23
N ASN A 91 -10.69 10.09 9.22
CA ASN A 91 -10.74 11.54 9.30
C ASN A 91 -10.27 12.06 10.67
N GLY A 92 -10.71 11.44 11.76
CA GLY A 92 -10.35 11.85 13.13
C GLY A 92 -8.85 11.73 13.39
N GLU A 93 -8.26 10.58 13.07
CA GLU A 93 -6.82 10.34 13.20
C GLU A 93 -6.01 11.35 12.38
N TRP A 94 -6.42 11.62 11.13
CA TRP A 94 -5.76 12.61 10.29
C TRP A 94 -5.84 14.03 10.86
N VAL A 95 -7.00 14.45 11.38
CA VAL A 95 -7.16 15.78 12.00
C VAL A 95 -6.22 15.94 13.20
N THR A 96 -6.11 14.92 14.04
CA THR A 96 -5.18 14.89 15.18
C THR A 96 -3.75 15.07 14.71
N ILE A 97 -3.28 14.23 13.78
CA ILE A 97 -1.92 14.31 13.22
C ILE A 97 -1.64 15.68 12.62
N ARG A 98 -2.53 16.16 11.73
CA ARG A 98 -2.35 17.42 11.01
C ARG A 98 -2.24 18.63 11.95
N SER A 99 -2.93 18.60 13.08
CA SER A 99 -2.97 19.73 14.02
C SER A 99 -1.85 19.70 15.07
N GLN A 100 -1.28 18.54 15.37
CA GLN A 100 -0.32 18.38 16.48
C GLN A 100 1.11 18.05 16.04
N TRP A 101 1.36 17.77 14.76
CA TRP A 101 2.65 17.23 14.32
C TRP A 101 3.88 18.05 14.76
N GLN A 102 3.78 19.37 14.90
CA GLN A 102 4.86 20.27 15.35
C GLN A 102 5.14 20.18 16.86
N LYS A 103 4.14 19.77 17.65
CA LYS A 103 4.21 19.68 19.12
C LYS A 103 4.56 18.27 19.60
N ASP A 104 4.40 17.28 18.73
CA ASP A 104 4.75 15.90 19.02
C ASP A 104 6.27 15.74 19.13
N SER A 105 6.71 14.87 20.06
CA SER A 105 8.06 14.32 19.93
C SER A 105 8.20 13.52 18.63
N VAL A 106 9.42 13.39 18.13
CA VAL A 106 9.75 12.60 16.93
C VAL A 106 9.10 11.21 16.96
N MET A 107 9.17 10.53 18.10
CA MET A 107 8.62 9.18 18.23
C MET A 107 7.09 9.17 18.29
N GLN A 108 6.46 10.14 18.97
CA GLN A 108 4.99 10.28 18.95
C GLN A 108 4.50 10.56 17.52
N ASN A 109 5.14 11.49 16.82
CA ASN A 109 4.84 11.82 15.43
C ASN A 109 4.92 10.56 14.55
N PHE A 110 6.03 9.82 14.64
CA PHE A 110 6.23 8.56 13.93
C PHE A 110 5.11 7.54 14.22
N LEU A 111 4.77 7.34 15.50
CA LEU A 111 3.80 6.32 15.92
C LEU A 111 2.36 6.67 15.52
N LEU A 112 1.94 7.93 15.65
CA LEU A 112 0.60 8.37 15.25
C LEU A 112 0.36 8.16 13.75
N HIS A 113 1.33 8.55 12.92
CA HIS A 113 1.24 8.29 11.47
C HIS A 113 1.23 6.79 11.15
N SER A 114 2.06 6.01 11.82
CA SER A 114 2.13 4.55 11.61
C SER A 114 0.81 3.89 12.00
N HIS A 115 0.18 4.31 13.10
CA HIS A 115 -1.14 3.85 13.52
C HIS A 115 -2.22 4.14 12.46
N LEU A 116 -2.25 5.35 11.90
CA LEU A 116 -3.20 5.68 10.83
C LEU A 116 -2.94 4.84 9.57
N ILE A 117 -1.69 4.58 9.22
CA ILE A 117 -1.36 3.72 8.07
C ILE A 117 -1.76 2.26 8.34
N ASP A 118 -1.55 1.73 9.55
CA ASP A 118 -2.01 0.40 9.94
C ASP A 118 -3.53 0.28 9.85
N LEU A 119 -4.27 1.33 10.24
CA LEU A 119 -5.72 1.41 10.04
C LEU A 119 -6.09 1.33 8.56
N ILE A 120 -5.39 2.07 7.68
CA ILE A 120 -5.62 2.02 6.24
C ILE A 120 -5.37 0.61 5.68
N LEU A 121 -4.26 -0.03 6.07
CA LEU A 121 -3.91 -1.38 5.64
C LEU A 121 -4.94 -2.42 6.11
N LYS A 122 -5.45 -2.27 7.34
CA LYS A 122 -6.53 -3.11 7.87
C LYS A 122 -7.81 -2.95 7.05
N ILE A 123 -8.28 -1.72 6.85
CA ILE A 123 -9.48 -1.42 6.04
C ILE A 123 -9.32 -1.98 4.63
N ASN A 124 -8.13 -1.87 4.04
CA ASN A 124 -7.82 -2.41 2.72
C ASN A 124 -8.01 -3.93 2.65
N SER A 125 -7.57 -4.66 3.69
CA SER A 125 -7.83 -6.09 3.83
C SER A 125 -9.32 -6.38 3.99
N ASP A 126 -10.04 -5.61 4.80
CA ASP A 126 -11.48 -5.80 5.04
C ASP A 126 -12.32 -5.52 3.78
N ILE A 127 -11.88 -4.59 2.91
CA ILE A 127 -12.49 -4.36 1.60
C ILE A 127 -12.35 -5.58 0.70
N SER A 128 -11.21 -6.26 0.72
CA SER A 128 -11.02 -7.50 -0.05
C SER A 128 -12.11 -8.53 0.25
N GLN A 129 -12.40 -8.72 1.55
CA GLN A 129 -13.43 -9.62 2.03
C GLN A 129 -14.84 -9.14 1.64
N ARG A 130 -15.16 -7.87 1.90
CA ARG A 130 -16.48 -7.29 1.59
C ARG A 130 -16.78 -7.22 0.09
N ALA A 131 -15.74 -7.16 -0.73
CA ALA A 131 -15.85 -7.18 -2.18
C ALA A 131 -15.93 -8.61 -2.76
N GLY A 132 -15.69 -9.64 -1.93
CA GLY A 132 -15.86 -11.04 -2.33
C GLY A 132 -14.72 -11.61 -3.17
N HIS A 133 -13.50 -11.07 -3.03
CA HIS A 133 -12.32 -11.59 -3.74
C HIS A 133 -11.90 -12.98 -3.24
N HIS A 134 -12.20 -13.33 -1.99
CA HIS A 134 -11.89 -14.64 -1.39
C HIS A 134 -12.74 -15.79 -1.92
N TYR A 135 -13.83 -15.51 -2.64
CA TYR A 135 -14.66 -16.55 -3.26
C TYR A 135 -14.14 -17.02 -4.63
N LEU A 136 -13.11 -16.38 -5.16
CA LEU A 136 -12.51 -16.74 -6.45
C LEU A 136 -11.47 -17.87 -6.30
N ASN A 137 -10.94 -18.35 -7.42
CA ASN A 137 -9.96 -19.44 -7.42
C ASN A 137 -8.66 -19.05 -6.67
N ASP A 138 -7.85 -20.05 -6.34
CA ASP A 138 -6.66 -19.86 -5.50
C ASP A 138 -5.60 -18.97 -6.16
N GLN A 139 -5.51 -18.97 -7.49
CA GLN A 139 -4.61 -18.06 -8.22
C GLN A 139 -5.05 -16.60 -8.07
N HIS A 140 -6.36 -16.32 -8.10
CA HIS A 140 -6.89 -14.98 -7.83
C HIS A 140 -6.70 -14.58 -6.38
N LYS A 141 -6.89 -15.51 -5.43
CA LYS A 141 -6.62 -15.26 -4.00
C LYS A 141 -5.15 -14.92 -3.78
N ALA A 142 -4.22 -15.62 -4.43
CA ALA A 142 -2.78 -15.32 -4.37
C ALA A 142 -2.49 -13.92 -4.92
N LEU A 143 -3.09 -13.54 -6.06
CA LEU A 143 -2.92 -12.20 -6.62
C LEU A 143 -3.53 -11.12 -5.70
N THR A 144 -4.67 -11.42 -5.08
CA THR A 144 -5.34 -10.54 -4.11
C THR A 144 -4.46 -10.33 -2.88
N LEU A 145 -3.89 -11.39 -2.32
CA LEU A 145 -2.95 -11.32 -1.19
C LEU A 145 -1.71 -10.50 -1.55
N TYR A 146 -1.15 -10.72 -2.75
CA TYR A 146 -0.01 -9.97 -3.25
C TYR A 146 -0.30 -8.45 -3.34
N CYS A 147 -1.44 -8.07 -3.92
CA CYS A 147 -1.80 -6.67 -4.15
C CYS A 147 -2.28 -5.95 -2.88
N LEU A 148 -3.10 -6.62 -2.07
CA LEU A 148 -3.81 -5.97 -0.97
C LEU A 148 -3.10 -6.07 0.37
N ASN A 149 -2.07 -6.92 0.48
CA ASN A 149 -1.35 -7.15 1.72
C ASN A 149 0.17 -7.05 1.54
N ASP A 150 0.77 -7.90 0.70
CA ASP A 150 2.23 -8.05 0.67
C ASP A 150 2.94 -6.79 0.15
N LEU A 151 2.52 -6.26 -1.02
CA LEU A 151 3.11 -5.03 -1.57
C LEU A 151 2.83 -3.79 -0.70
N PRO A 152 1.60 -3.55 -0.20
CA PRO A 152 1.35 -2.43 0.71
C PRO A 152 2.21 -2.47 1.98
N ARG A 153 2.42 -3.65 2.59
CA ARG A 153 3.30 -3.79 3.76
C ARG A 153 4.76 -3.52 3.44
N LEU A 154 5.24 -3.99 2.28
CA LEU A 154 6.59 -3.68 1.80
C LEU A 154 6.79 -2.17 1.58
N ILE A 155 5.80 -1.50 0.99
CA ILE A 155 5.82 -0.05 0.79
C ILE A 155 5.88 0.65 2.15
N GLU A 156 5.07 0.22 3.13
CA GLU A 156 5.04 0.85 4.45
C GLU A 156 6.33 0.66 5.25
N SER A 157 6.88 -0.55 5.33
CA SER A 157 8.15 -0.78 6.05
C SER A 157 9.30 0.04 5.44
N THR A 158 9.32 0.15 4.10
CA THR A 158 10.25 1.02 3.38
C THR A 158 10.04 2.49 3.73
N ALA A 159 8.78 2.96 3.77
CA ALA A 159 8.44 4.34 4.10
C ALA A 159 8.75 4.70 5.56
N GLN A 160 8.63 3.75 6.49
CA GLN A 160 9.04 3.92 7.88
C GLN A 160 10.55 4.09 7.97
N ALA A 161 11.33 3.21 7.32
CA ALA A 161 12.78 3.31 7.30
C ALA A 161 13.24 4.64 6.69
N ARG A 162 12.60 5.05 5.58
CA ARG A 162 12.86 6.34 4.92
C ARG A 162 12.63 7.50 5.87
N GLY A 163 11.48 7.54 6.56
CA GLY A 163 11.15 8.64 7.48
C GLY A 163 12.15 8.78 8.62
N LEU A 164 12.51 7.68 9.27
CA LEU A 164 13.48 7.69 10.37
C LEU A 164 14.89 8.06 9.91
N ALA A 165 15.35 7.51 8.77
CA ALA A 165 16.66 7.86 8.23
C ALA A 165 16.73 9.33 7.78
N THR A 166 15.66 9.85 7.19
CA THR A 166 15.57 11.29 6.83
C THR A 166 15.69 12.17 8.06
N HIS A 167 15.04 11.81 9.17
CA HIS A 167 15.17 12.52 10.44
C HIS A 167 16.61 12.49 10.98
N CYS A 168 17.24 11.31 11.00
CA CYS A 168 18.62 11.17 11.45
C CYS A 168 19.59 12.01 10.61
N ALA A 169 19.40 12.04 9.29
CA ALA A 169 20.20 12.86 8.39
C ALA A 169 20.01 14.37 8.67
N ALA A 170 18.77 14.81 8.86
CA ALA A 170 18.45 16.20 9.21
C ALA A 170 19.09 16.61 10.55
N GLN A 171 18.97 15.75 11.57
CA GLN A 171 19.52 15.99 12.91
C GLN A 171 21.05 15.78 12.96
N LYS A 172 21.63 15.15 11.95
CA LYS A 172 23.04 14.69 11.89
C LYS A 172 23.42 13.79 13.05
N THR A 173 22.48 12.99 13.56
CA THR A 173 22.73 12.04 14.64
C THR A 173 21.88 10.77 14.49
N ASN A 174 22.47 9.64 14.81
CA ASN A 174 21.83 8.35 14.90
C ASN A 174 21.73 7.95 16.38
N SER A 175 20.55 8.10 16.99
CA SER A 175 20.34 7.63 18.36
C SER A 175 20.18 6.11 18.41
N ASP A 176 20.63 5.45 19.48
CA ASP A 176 20.58 3.99 19.61
C ASP A 176 19.18 3.41 19.41
N LYS A 177 18.16 4.13 19.90
CA LYS A 177 16.75 3.76 19.73
C LYS A 177 16.34 3.76 18.26
N ILE A 178 16.73 4.78 17.49
CA ILE A 178 16.42 4.87 16.06
C ILE A 178 17.26 3.88 15.26
N ILE A 179 18.55 3.70 15.57
CA ILE A 179 19.43 2.69 14.95
C ILE A 179 18.79 1.31 15.05
N SER A 180 18.34 0.92 16.25
CA SER A 180 17.73 -0.38 16.50
C SER A 180 16.45 -0.56 15.68
N LYS A 181 15.64 0.50 15.57
CA LYS A 181 14.42 0.50 14.76
C LYS A 181 14.73 0.41 13.26
N ILE A 182 15.76 1.12 12.76
CA ILE A 182 16.19 1.04 11.36
C ILE A 182 16.73 -0.36 11.03
N LYS A 183 17.52 -0.98 11.90
CA LYS A 183 17.98 -2.38 11.73
C LYS A 183 16.81 -3.34 11.57
N PHE A 184 15.84 -3.25 12.48
CA PHE A 184 14.61 -4.03 12.39
C PHE A 184 13.86 -3.80 11.06
N LEU A 185 13.73 -2.54 10.63
CA LEU A 185 13.04 -2.20 9.39
C LEU A 185 13.78 -2.70 8.13
N ILE A 186 15.12 -2.73 8.14
CA ILE A 186 15.91 -3.34 7.05
C ILE A 186 15.52 -4.82 6.91
N ASP A 187 15.42 -5.54 8.02
CA ASP A 187 15.06 -6.96 8.02
C ASP A 187 13.59 -7.16 7.61
N GLU A 188 12.67 -6.30 8.07
CA GLU A 188 11.28 -6.31 7.64
C GLU A 188 11.12 -6.06 6.14
N VAL A 189 11.81 -5.08 5.56
CA VAL A 189 11.77 -4.81 4.12
C VAL A 189 12.21 -6.05 3.33
N LYS A 190 13.30 -6.70 3.74
CA LYS A 190 13.76 -7.94 3.12
C LYS A 190 12.72 -9.06 3.26
N ALA A 191 12.16 -9.24 4.45
CA ALA A 191 11.17 -10.27 4.74
C ALA A 191 9.90 -10.07 3.92
N PHE A 192 9.35 -8.85 3.85
CA PHE A 192 8.16 -8.54 3.05
C PHE A 192 8.43 -8.68 1.55
N ASN A 193 9.61 -8.28 1.05
CA ASN A 193 9.94 -8.49 -0.35
C ASN A 193 10.02 -10.00 -0.68
N SER A 194 10.69 -10.79 0.15
CA SER A 194 10.75 -12.25 -0.01
C SER A 194 9.36 -12.89 0.06
N LYS A 195 8.51 -12.46 1.01
CA LYS A 195 7.13 -12.93 1.12
C LYS A 195 6.33 -12.63 -0.15
N ALA A 196 6.42 -11.40 -0.66
CA ALA A 196 5.76 -11.00 -1.90
C ALA A 196 6.25 -11.85 -3.09
N GLN A 197 7.54 -12.16 -3.18
CA GLN A 197 8.08 -13.07 -4.20
C GLN A 197 7.51 -14.49 -4.07
N SER A 198 7.41 -15.02 -2.86
CA SER A 198 6.83 -16.35 -2.64
C SER A 198 5.33 -16.40 -2.98
N THR A 199 4.58 -15.34 -2.67
CA THR A 199 3.16 -15.24 -2.99
C THR A 199 2.92 -15.18 -4.50
N ILE A 200 3.74 -14.43 -5.26
CA ILE A 200 3.48 -14.28 -6.69
C ILE A 200 3.74 -15.56 -7.49
N VAL A 201 4.57 -16.47 -7.00
CA VAL A 201 4.77 -17.80 -7.59
C VAL A 201 3.49 -18.64 -7.55
N GLN A 202 2.58 -18.36 -6.60
CA GLN A 202 1.29 -19.06 -6.49
C GLN A 202 0.21 -18.52 -7.44
N CYS A 203 0.51 -17.44 -8.17
CA CYS A 203 -0.39 -16.93 -9.21
C CYS A 203 -0.27 -17.76 -10.50
N SER A 204 -1.10 -17.47 -11.50
CA SER A 204 -0.92 -18.06 -12.83
C SER A 204 0.47 -17.71 -13.42
N ALA A 205 1.02 -18.60 -14.25
CA ALA A 205 2.32 -18.39 -14.89
C ALA A 205 2.35 -17.08 -15.71
N GLU A 206 1.23 -16.72 -16.33
CA GLU A 206 1.09 -15.45 -17.05
C GLU A 206 1.18 -14.25 -16.09
N HIS A 207 0.43 -14.25 -14.99
CA HIS A 207 0.48 -13.17 -14.00
C HIS A 207 1.87 -13.01 -13.39
N TYR A 208 2.52 -14.13 -13.04
CA TYR A 208 3.90 -14.14 -12.56
C TYR A 208 4.84 -13.46 -13.56
N ARG A 209 4.81 -13.89 -14.84
CA ARG A 209 5.67 -13.33 -15.89
C ARG A 209 5.47 -11.82 -16.07
N ILE A 210 4.21 -11.37 -16.13
CA ILE A 210 3.88 -9.95 -16.31
C ILE A 210 4.38 -9.12 -15.12
N ILE A 211 4.24 -9.63 -13.90
CA ILE A 211 4.67 -8.93 -12.68
C ILE A 211 6.20 -8.87 -12.60
N GLN A 212 6.90 -9.97 -12.91
CA GLN A 212 8.37 -9.96 -12.95
C GLN A 212 8.89 -8.98 -14.01
N GLN A 213 8.29 -8.95 -15.20
CA GLN A 213 8.63 -7.97 -16.23
C GLN A 213 8.43 -6.53 -15.73
N SER A 214 7.33 -6.26 -15.01
CA SER A 214 7.07 -4.93 -14.43
C SER A 214 8.12 -4.55 -13.37
N ARG A 215 8.53 -5.50 -12.51
CA ARG A 215 9.57 -5.27 -11.50
C ARG A 215 10.92 -4.95 -12.13
N SER A 216 11.30 -5.68 -13.19
CA SER A 216 12.53 -5.42 -13.94
C SER A 216 12.48 -4.07 -14.65
N ALA A 217 11.38 -3.75 -15.33
CA ALA A 217 11.22 -2.47 -16.04
C ALA A 217 11.30 -1.26 -15.09
N ASN A 218 10.76 -1.41 -13.87
CA ASN A 218 10.79 -0.36 -12.84
C ASN A 218 12.06 -0.39 -11.98
N ASN A 219 13.06 -1.24 -12.28
CA ASN A 219 14.29 -1.38 -11.50
C ASN A 219 14.05 -1.63 -9.99
N SER A 220 12.93 -2.26 -9.60
CA SER A 220 12.51 -2.32 -8.19
C SER A 220 13.57 -2.95 -7.29
N GLN A 221 14.23 -4.01 -7.75
CA GLN A 221 15.29 -4.70 -6.99
C GLN A 221 16.51 -3.80 -6.76
N ARG A 222 16.96 -3.09 -7.79
CA ARG A 222 18.12 -2.18 -7.71
C ARG A 222 17.84 -1.02 -6.76
N HIS A 223 16.64 -0.43 -6.82
CA HIS A 223 16.25 0.63 -5.90
C HIS A 223 16.20 0.14 -4.45
N MET A 224 15.65 -1.06 -4.21
CA MET A 224 15.67 -1.68 -2.88
C MET A 224 17.09 -1.87 -2.35
N GLU A 225 17.97 -2.49 -3.12
CA GLU A 225 19.35 -2.77 -2.72
C GLU A 225 20.13 -1.49 -2.43
N THR A 226 19.96 -0.47 -3.27
CA THR A 226 20.58 0.84 -3.08
C THR A 226 20.14 1.47 -1.76
N PHE A 227 18.84 1.48 -1.50
CA PHE A 227 18.27 2.05 -0.29
C PHE A 227 18.71 1.29 0.97
N LEU A 228 18.62 -0.05 0.98
CA LEU A 228 19.03 -0.88 2.11
C LEU A 228 20.53 -0.77 2.40
N ARG A 229 21.36 -0.63 1.37
CA ARG A 229 22.80 -0.38 1.52
C ARG A 229 23.06 0.97 2.19
N GLN A 230 22.38 2.03 1.75
CA GLN A 230 22.51 3.36 2.37
C GLN A 230 22.05 3.36 3.82
N LEU A 231 20.91 2.72 4.13
CA LEU A 231 20.45 2.55 5.51
C LEU A 231 21.51 1.87 6.37
N SER A 232 22.09 0.78 5.86
CA SER A 232 23.09 0.00 6.59
C SER A 232 24.37 0.80 6.82
N LEU A 233 24.89 1.47 5.78
CA LEU A 233 26.15 2.20 5.85
C LEU A 233 26.03 3.45 6.73
N HIS A 234 25.02 4.29 6.51
CA HIS A 234 24.98 5.62 7.12
C HIS A 234 24.15 5.70 8.41
N PHE A 235 23.23 4.74 8.64
CA PHE A 235 22.24 4.85 9.73
C PHE A 235 22.28 3.70 10.72
N THR A 236 23.17 2.72 10.56
CA THR A 236 23.31 1.62 11.53
C THR A 236 24.74 1.33 12.01
N GLN A 237 25.75 1.79 11.27
CA GLN A 237 27.18 1.55 11.58
C GLN A 237 27.84 2.72 12.30
N HIS A 238 27.36 3.95 12.10
CA HIS A 238 27.95 5.17 12.65
C HIS A 238 26.94 5.95 13.49
N SER A 239 27.42 6.72 14.46
CA SER A 239 26.60 7.62 15.30
C SER A 239 26.21 8.91 14.57
N THR A 240 26.90 9.25 13.49
CA THR A 240 26.62 10.41 12.64
C THR A 240 26.44 9.95 11.19
N PRO A 241 25.32 10.27 10.54
CA PRO A 241 25.09 9.91 9.15
C PRO A 241 25.86 10.85 8.21
N GLU A 242 26.53 10.27 7.22
CA GLU A 242 27.26 10.99 6.15
C GLU A 242 26.43 11.06 4.85
N LEU A 243 25.13 11.30 4.97
CA LEU A 243 24.21 11.36 3.82
C LEU A 243 23.18 12.46 4.06
N PHE A 244 22.86 13.23 3.02
CA PHE A 244 21.87 14.30 3.17
C PHE A 244 20.44 13.74 3.29
N SER A 245 19.57 14.50 3.96
CA SER A 245 18.18 14.16 4.21
C SER A 245 17.39 13.97 2.91
N ASP A 246 17.62 14.82 1.91
CA ASP A 246 16.99 14.74 0.59
C ASP A 246 17.46 13.52 -0.21
N GLU A 247 18.74 13.16 -0.12
CA GLU A 247 19.31 11.98 -0.78
C GLU A 247 18.69 10.68 -0.26
N ILE A 248 18.66 10.48 1.06
CA ILE A 248 18.06 9.27 1.64
C ILE A 248 16.54 9.23 1.44
N TYR A 249 15.88 10.39 1.51
CA TYR A 249 14.46 10.51 1.20
C TYR A 249 14.20 10.08 -0.25
N THR A 250 15.02 10.55 -1.19
CA THR A 250 14.86 10.27 -2.63
C THR A 250 15.08 8.80 -2.91
N SER A 251 16.15 8.20 -2.37
CA SER A 251 16.44 6.77 -2.52
C SER A 251 15.30 5.87 -2.05
N GLY A 252 14.78 6.11 -0.83
CA GLY A 252 13.62 5.37 -0.32
C GLY A 252 12.36 5.61 -1.17
N SER A 253 12.16 6.84 -1.65
CA SER A 253 11.01 7.17 -2.51
C SER A 253 11.05 6.47 -3.86
N GLN A 254 12.23 6.31 -4.47
CA GLN A 254 12.37 5.57 -5.73
C GLN A 254 11.93 4.12 -5.58
N PHE A 255 12.32 3.44 -4.50
CA PHE A 255 11.88 2.07 -4.27
C PHE A 255 10.38 1.96 -3.99
N ILE A 256 9.83 2.89 -3.19
CA ILE A 256 8.38 2.96 -2.92
C ILE A 256 7.60 3.15 -4.22
N MET A 257 7.98 4.11 -5.07
CA MET A 257 7.28 4.38 -6.34
C MET A 257 7.41 3.20 -7.31
N ALA A 258 8.61 2.63 -7.47
CA ALA A 258 8.83 1.46 -8.31
C ALA A 258 7.96 0.26 -7.89
N THR A 259 7.77 0.08 -6.57
CA THR A 259 6.91 -0.97 -6.01
C THR A 259 5.43 -0.64 -6.19
N TYR A 260 5.05 0.63 -6.05
CA TYR A 260 3.69 1.11 -6.30
C TYR A 260 3.26 0.91 -7.76
N ASP A 261 4.14 1.15 -8.73
CA ASP A 261 3.86 0.91 -10.14
C ASP A 261 3.60 -0.58 -10.44
N VAL A 262 4.35 -1.47 -9.77
CA VAL A 262 4.11 -2.92 -9.84
C VAL A 262 2.75 -3.28 -9.25
N LEU A 263 2.38 -2.67 -8.12
CA LEU A 263 1.07 -2.83 -7.52
C LEU A 263 -0.06 -2.38 -8.46
N LEU A 264 0.08 -1.21 -9.11
CA LEU A 264 -0.91 -0.73 -10.09
C LEU A 264 -1.04 -1.70 -11.27
N LYS A 265 0.06 -2.31 -11.71
CA LYS A 265 0.03 -3.36 -12.73
C LYS A 265 -0.71 -4.60 -12.22
N ALA A 266 -0.45 -5.01 -10.98
CA ALA A 266 -1.08 -6.17 -10.37
C ALA A 266 -2.61 -5.95 -10.19
N TYR A 267 -3.06 -4.73 -9.84
CA TYR A 267 -4.49 -4.40 -9.86
C TYR A 267 -5.14 -4.50 -11.22
N LYS A 268 -4.43 -4.12 -12.30
CA LYS A 268 -4.95 -4.30 -13.67
C LYS A 268 -5.14 -5.77 -14.00
N LEU A 269 -4.24 -6.65 -13.56
CA LEU A 269 -4.37 -8.10 -13.71
C LEU A 269 -5.51 -8.66 -12.84
N MET A 270 -5.62 -8.18 -11.61
CA MET A 270 -6.69 -8.56 -10.70
C MET A 270 -8.06 -8.21 -11.29
N SER A 271 -8.19 -7.01 -11.88
CA SER A 271 -9.43 -6.57 -12.54
C SER A 271 -9.81 -7.47 -13.73
N LYS A 272 -8.82 -7.90 -14.53
CA LYS A 272 -9.03 -8.78 -15.69
C LYS A 272 -9.36 -10.23 -15.33
N SER A 273 -8.94 -10.68 -14.15
CA SER A 273 -9.08 -12.08 -13.73
C SER A 273 -10.34 -12.36 -12.90
N ILE A 274 -11.23 -11.38 -12.74
CA ILE A 274 -12.50 -11.55 -12.01
C ILE A 274 -13.51 -12.41 -12.81
N ASP A 275 -13.33 -12.58 -14.12
CA ASP A 275 -14.43 -12.94 -15.04
C ASP A 275 -14.38 -14.32 -15.67
N GLY A 276 -13.97 -15.37 -14.94
CA GLY A 276 -14.17 -16.75 -15.43
C GLY A 276 -15.65 -17.06 -15.65
N ASP A 277 -16.47 -16.85 -14.62
CA ASP A 277 -17.89 -17.24 -14.64
C ASP A 277 -18.75 -16.33 -15.51
N MET A 278 -18.43 -15.03 -15.58
CA MET A 278 -19.14 -14.08 -16.44
C MET A 278 -18.83 -14.34 -17.92
N GLN A 279 -17.57 -14.63 -18.27
CA GLN A 279 -17.20 -15.03 -19.63
C GLN A 279 -17.85 -16.35 -20.02
N GLU A 280 -17.87 -17.33 -19.11
CA GLU A 280 -18.51 -18.62 -19.36
C GLU A 280 -20.04 -18.48 -19.52
N TRP A 281 -20.68 -17.56 -18.77
CA TRP A 281 -22.08 -17.22 -18.98
C TRP A 281 -22.32 -16.55 -20.34
N ILE A 282 -21.56 -15.50 -20.71
CA ILE A 282 -21.68 -14.84 -22.03
C ILE A 282 -21.55 -15.88 -23.15
N TYR A 283 -20.58 -16.79 -23.01
CA TYR A 283 -20.38 -17.88 -23.94
C TYR A 283 -21.61 -18.79 -23.99
N ARG A 284 -22.10 -19.33 -22.87
CA ARG A 284 -23.28 -20.21 -22.85
C ARG A 284 -24.57 -19.53 -23.35
N SER A 285 -24.75 -18.24 -23.11
CA SER A 285 -25.91 -17.48 -23.58
C SER A 285 -25.86 -17.19 -25.09
N SER A 286 -24.67 -17.03 -25.68
CA SER A 286 -24.50 -16.81 -27.12
C SER A 286 -24.65 -18.08 -27.97
N TYR A 287 -24.56 -19.28 -27.39
CA TYR A 287 -24.87 -20.55 -28.07
C TYR A 287 -26.35 -20.97 -27.98
N HIS A 288 -27.17 -20.25 -27.21
CA HIS A 288 -28.60 -20.53 -27.01
C HIS A 288 -29.52 -19.43 -27.57
N SER A 289 -28.98 -18.51 -28.37
CA SER A 289 -29.69 -17.53 -29.19
C SER A 289 -29.46 -17.82 -30.68
#